data_AF-A0A7C4C2D7-F1
#
_entry.id   AF-A0A7C4C2D7-F1
#
_cell.length_a   1.000
_cell.length_b   1.000
_cell.length_c   1.000
_cell.angle_alpha   90.00
_cell.angle_beta   90.00
_cell.angle_gamma   90.00
#
_symmetry.space_group_name_H-M   'P 1'
#
loop_
_entity.id
_entity.type
_entity.pdbx_description
1 polymer ?
#
loop_
_entity_poly.entity_id
_entity_poly.type
_entity_poly.pdbx_seq_one_letter_code
_entity_poly.pdbx_strand_id
1 'polypeptide(L)'
;MAKNVATNLKELEEAVAKAKASVQSLEAEAEALRKLPRPDAASLRRLDEIRYELPAAKLELLDAKIAHAEAAKALAAQNARELREVERAAFERLKEAERAHIEAQRRYDNASGDIHHFAIQIGELKREKARLLSELETFAAGPLVRSAWQK
;
A
#
# COMPACT_ATOMS: atom_id res chain seq x y z
N MET A 1 -17.69 -11.08 -3.08
CA MET A 1 -18.51 -10.15 -2.24
C MET A 1 -18.54 -8.74 -2.80
N ALA A 2 -17.40 -8.12 -3.16
CA ALA A 2 -17.36 -6.75 -3.72
C ALA A 2 -18.24 -6.51 -4.97
N LYS A 3 -18.34 -7.50 -5.88
CA LYS A 3 -19.23 -7.42 -7.05
C LYS A 3 -20.71 -7.24 -6.68
N ASN A 4 -21.18 -7.96 -5.66
CA ASN A 4 -22.59 -7.87 -5.24
C ASN A 4 -22.90 -6.54 -4.56
N VAL A 5 -21.94 -5.97 -3.82
CA VAL A 5 -22.12 -4.65 -3.17
C VAL A 5 -22.13 -3.52 -4.20
N ALA A 6 -21.28 -3.61 -5.24
CA ALA A 6 -21.27 -2.64 -6.33
C ALA A 6 -22.54 -2.70 -7.18
N THR A 7 -23.08 -3.90 -7.43
CA THR A 7 -24.37 -4.07 -8.12
C THR A 7 -25.52 -3.48 -7.29
N ASN A 8 -25.55 -3.74 -5.98
CA ASN A 8 -26.56 -3.17 -5.08
C ASN A 8 -26.50 -1.64 -5.00
N LEU A 9 -25.30 -1.04 -5.03
CA LEU A 9 -25.17 0.43 -5.05
C LEU A 9 -25.76 1.04 -6.32
N LYS A 10 -25.52 0.41 -7.48
CA LYS A 10 -26.06 0.87 -8.75
C LYS A 10 -27.59 0.79 -8.77
N GLU A 11 -28.17 -0.27 -8.23
CA GLU A 11 -29.63 -0.40 -8.07
C GLU A 11 -30.21 0.69 -7.16
N LEU A 12 -29.49 1.05 -6.08
CA LEU A 12 -29.89 2.14 -5.18
C LEU A 12 -29.74 3.52 -5.83
N GLU A 13 -28.72 3.74 -6.67
CA GLU A 13 -28.59 4.97 -7.46
C GLU A 13 -29.76 5.13 -8.44
N GLU A 14 -30.16 4.04 -9.11
CA GLU A 14 -31.33 4.02 -10.00
C GLU A 14 -32.63 4.29 -9.21
N ALA A 15 -32.78 3.74 -8.00
CA ALA A 15 -33.91 4.02 -7.12
C ALA A 15 -33.97 5.50 -6.70
N VAL A 16 -32.83 6.10 -6.35
CA VAL A 16 -32.73 7.55 -6.03
C VAL A 16 -33.09 8.39 -7.25
N ALA A 17 -32.61 8.02 -8.44
CA ALA A 17 -32.92 8.72 -9.67
C ALA A 17 -34.42 8.68 -9.99
N LYS A 18 -35.05 7.51 -9.83
CA LYS A 18 -36.49 7.33 -10.04
C LYS A 18 -37.33 8.12 -9.04
N ALA A 19 -37.00 8.07 -7.74
CA ALA A 19 -37.70 8.84 -6.72
C ALA A 19 -37.55 10.36 -6.95
N LYS A 20 -36.35 10.81 -7.39
CA LYS A 20 -36.10 12.21 -7.74
C LYS A 20 -36.94 12.65 -8.93
N ALA A 21 -37.05 11.81 -9.96
CA ALA A 21 -37.88 12.10 -11.13
C ALA A 21 -39.37 12.20 -10.76
N SER A 22 -39.86 11.34 -9.85
CA SER A 22 -41.24 11.41 -9.34
C SER A 22 -41.52 12.75 -8.66
N VAL A 23 -40.65 13.18 -7.75
CA VAL A 23 -40.78 14.48 -7.07
C VAL A 23 -40.77 15.63 -8.08
N GLN A 24 -39.84 15.62 -9.04
CA GLN A 24 -39.76 16.67 -10.07
C GLN A 24 -41.00 16.71 -10.95
N SER A 25 -41.56 15.55 -11.30
CA SER A 25 -42.80 15.46 -12.07
C SER A 25 -43.98 16.07 -11.31
N LEU A 26 -44.15 15.72 -10.02
CA LEU A 26 -45.22 16.25 -9.18
C LEU A 26 -45.07 17.75 -8.91
N GLU A 27 -43.85 18.25 -8.73
CA GLU A 27 -43.58 19.68 -8.58
C GLU A 27 -43.89 20.46 -9.87
N ALA A 28 -43.48 19.93 -11.03
CA ALA A 28 -43.77 20.53 -12.32
C ALA A 28 -45.28 20.54 -12.63
N GLU A 29 -45.98 19.45 -12.33
CA GLU A 29 -47.44 19.34 -12.48
C GLU A 29 -48.16 20.36 -11.57
N ALA A 30 -47.79 20.45 -10.29
CA ALA A 30 -48.35 21.42 -9.36
C ALA A 30 -48.11 22.87 -9.82
N GLU A 31 -46.91 23.16 -10.33
CA GLU A 31 -46.56 24.50 -10.81
C GLU A 31 -47.34 24.86 -12.09
N ALA A 32 -47.50 23.91 -13.02
CA ALA A 32 -48.29 24.10 -14.23
C ALA A 32 -49.77 24.41 -13.90
N LEU A 33 -50.36 23.64 -12.98
CA LEU A 33 -51.74 23.85 -12.54
C LEU A 33 -51.95 25.19 -11.81
N ARG A 34 -50.97 25.64 -11.02
CA ARG A 34 -51.02 26.96 -10.33
C ARG A 34 -50.92 28.15 -11.28
N LYS A 35 -50.27 27.99 -12.43
CA LYS A 35 -50.09 29.05 -13.44
C LYS A 35 -51.29 29.19 -14.38
N LEU A 36 -52.31 28.34 -14.27
CA LEU A 36 -53.50 28.41 -15.11
C LEU A 36 -54.26 29.73 -14.84
N PRO A 37 -54.60 30.52 -15.89
CA PRO A 37 -55.28 31.81 -15.71
C PRO A 37 -56.73 31.65 -15.19
N ARG A 38 -57.36 30.50 -15.46
CA ARG A 38 -58.66 30.10 -14.90
C ARG A 38 -58.64 28.58 -14.64
N PRO A 39 -58.32 28.13 -13.42
CA PRO A 39 -58.34 26.71 -13.11
C PRO A 39 -59.78 26.20 -13.06
N ASP A 40 -60.02 25.04 -13.68
CA ASP A 40 -61.29 24.33 -13.62
C ASP A 40 -61.38 23.45 -12.35
N ALA A 41 -62.57 22.89 -12.09
CA ALA A 41 -62.79 22.06 -10.91
C ALA A 41 -61.90 20.81 -10.88
N ALA A 42 -61.51 20.28 -12.04
CA ALA A 42 -60.59 19.15 -12.15
C ALA A 42 -59.16 19.55 -11.73
N SER A 43 -58.65 20.69 -12.22
CA SER A 43 -57.33 21.22 -11.85
C SER A 43 -57.21 21.47 -10.34
N LEU A 44 -58.28 21.98 -9.71
CA LEU A 44 -58.31 22.23 -8.26
C LEU A 44 -58.29 20.93 -7.45
N ARG A 45 -59.02 19.89 -7.87
CA ARG A 45 -58.96 18.57 -7.21
C ARG A 45 -57.57 17.94 -7.34
N ARG A 46 -56.97 18.01 -8.54
CA ARG A 46 -55.63 17.48 -8.76
C ARG A 46 -54.57 18.20 -7.92
N LEU A 47 -54.67 19.51 -7.77
CA LEU A 47 -53.79 20.26 -6.86
C LEU A 47 -53.90 19.81 -5.40
N ASP A 48 -55.10 19.44 -4.95
CA ASP A 48 -55.32 18.94 -3.59
C ASP A 48 -54.77 17.52 -3.41
N GLU A 49 -54.88 16.65 -4.42
CA GLU A 49 -54.23 15.33 -4.44
C GLU A 49 -52.70 15.45 -4.39
N ILE A 50 -52.11 16.31 -5.25
CA ILE A 50 -50.65 16.53 -5.29
C ILE A 50 -50.12 17.05 -3.94
N ARG A 51 -50.94 17.77 -3.17
CA ARG A 51 -50.58 18.24 -1.83
C ARG A 51 -50.22 17.10 -0.88
N TYR A 52 -50.81 15.92 -1.04
CA TYR A 52 -50.53 14.73 -0.25
C TYR A 52 -49.52 13.80 -0.93
N GLU A 53 -49.55 13.69 -2.26
CA GLU A 53 -48.60 12.87 -3.03
C GLU A 53 -47.17 13.42 -2.94
N LEU A 54 -47.00 14.75 -2.94
CA LEU A 54 -45.68 15.39 -2.97
C LEU A 54 -44.86 15.13 -1.69
N PRO A 55 -45.40 15.28 -0.46
CA PRO A 55 -44.71 14.86 0.75
C PRO A 55 -44.34 13.37 0.76
N ALA A 56 -45.23 12.50 0.29
CA ALA A 56 -44.97 11.06 0.21
C ALA A 56 -43.79 10.75 -0.73
N ALA A 57 -43.78 11.32 -1.94
CA ALA A 57 -42.68 11.17 -2.90
C ALA A 57 -41.36 11.75 -2.36
N LYS A 58 -41.41 12.84 -1.57
CA LYS A 58 -40.22 13.41 -0.92
C LYS A 58 -39.67 12.51 0.18
N LEU A 59 -40.53 11.82 0.93
CA LEU A 59 -40.12 10.82 1.91
C LEU A 59 -39.46 9.62 1.22
N GLU A 60 -40.07 9.09 0.17
CA GLU A 60 -39.47 7.99 -0.62
C GLU A 60 -38.09 8.38 -1.19
N LEU A 61 -37.93 9.62 -1.65
CA LEU A 61 -36.62 10.13 -2.09
C LEU A 61 -35.60 10.19 -0.95
N LEU A 62 -36.03 10.58 0.25
CA LEU A 62 -35.14 10.60 1.42
C LEU A 62 -34.74 9.19 1.84
N ASP A 63 -35.69 8.26 1.88
CA ASP A 63 -35.43 6.86 2.22
C ASP A 63 -34.46 6.21 1.22
N ALA A 64 -34.66 6.44 -0.08
CA ALA A 64 -33.74 5.96 -1.11
C ALA A 64 -32.33 6.54 -0.95
N LYS A 65 -32.21 7.84 -0.62
CA LYS A 65 -30.92 8.50 -0.38
C LYS A 65 -30.24 7.97 0.87
N ILE A 66 -30.99 7.72 1.95
CA ILE A 66 -30.48 7.13 3.19
C ILE A 66 -29.92 5.73 2.89
N ALA A 67 -30.72 4.88 2.24
CA ALA A 67 -30.29 3.53 1.87
C ALA A 67 -29.01 3.52 1.02
N HIS A 68 -28.93 4.41 0.02
CA HIS A 68 -27.72 4.57 -0.78
C HIS A 68 -26.51 5.01 0.07
N ALA A 69 -26.67 6.00 0.96
CA ALA A 69 -25.60 6.50 1.80
C ALA A 69 -25.11 5.46 2.81
N GLU A 70 -26.01 4.66 3.39
CA GLU A 70 -25.68 3.56 4.29
C GLU A 70 -24.90 2.45 3.57
N ALA A 71 -25.34 2.06 2.37
CA ALA A 71 -24.63 1.10 1.54
C ALA A 71 -23.23 1.60 1.15
N ALA A 72 -23.10 2.87 0.76
CA ALA A 72 -21.83 3.49 0.42
C ALA A 72 -20.88 3.54 1.63
N LYS A 73 -21.39 3.87 2.82
CA LYS A 73 -20.62 3.86 4.07
C LYS A 73 -20.12 2.45 4.40
N ALA A 74 -20.96 1.43 4.26
CA ALA A 74 -20.57 0.05 4.51
C ALA A 74 -19.45 -0.41 3.56
N LEU A 75 -19.57 -0.09 2.27
CA LEU A 75 -18.53 -0.39 1.28
C LEU A 75 -17.21 0.33 1.62
N ALA A 76 -17.27 1.63 1.94
CA ALA A 76 -16.09 2.39 2.32
C ALA A 76 -15.40 1.82 3.57
N ALA A 77 -16.19 1.39 4.57
CA ALA A 77 -15.65 0.75 5.77
C ALA A 77 -14.99 -0.61 5.47
N GLN A 78 -15.55 -1.40 4.55
CA GLN A 78 -14.94 -2.64 4.09
C GLN A 78 -13.61 -2.37 3.37
N ASN A 79 -13.62 -1.46 2.39
CA ASN A 79 -12.42 -1.08 1.64
C ASN A 79 -11.31 -0.57 2.57
N ALA A 80 -11.66 0.23 3.59
CA ALA A 80 -10.69 0.72 4.58
C ALA A 80 -10.05 -0.42 5.39
N ARG A 81 -10.79 -1.49 5.71
CA ARG A 81 -10.22 -2.66 6.40
C ARG A 81 -9.27 -3.42 5.49
N GLU A 82 -9.68 -3.69 4.25
CA GLU A 82 -8.86 -4.40 3.27
C GLU A 82 -7.55 -3.63 2.98
N LEU A 83 -7.63 -2.30 2.82
CA LEU A 83 -6.46 -1.45 2.61
C LEU A 83 -5.51 -1.47 3.81
N ARG A 84 -6.02 -1.45 5.05
CA ARG A 84 -5.19 -1.56 6.26
C ARG A 84 -4.47 -2.90 6.34
N GLU A 85 -5.11 -3.99 5.93
CA GLU A 85 -4.48 -5.31 5.89
C GLU A 85 -3.35 -5.37 4.85
N VAL A 86 -3.59 -4.80 3.66
CA VAL A 86 -2.59 -4.69 2.60
C VAL A 86 -1.41 -3.82 3.05
N GLU A 87 -1.67 -2.68 3.67
CA GLU A 87 -0.65 -1.78 4.22
C GLU A 87 0.20 -2.49 5.27
N ARG A 88 -0.44 -3.20 6.21
CA ARG A 88 0.26 -3.97 7.24
C ARG A 88 1.15 -5.05 6.64
N ALA A 89 0.66 -5.79 5.64
CA ALA A 89 1.45 -6.81 4.96
C ALA A 89 2.64 -6.21 4.20
N ALA A 90 2.46 -5.07 3.54
CA ALA A 90 3.54 -4.36 2.86
C ALA A 90 4.61 -3.86 3.86
N PHE A 91 4.19 -3.35 5.01
CA PHE A 91 5.10 -2.89 6.05
C PHE A 91 5.93 -4.02 6.68
N GLU A 92 5.31 -5.18 6.94
CA GLU A 92 6.05 -6.34 7.45
C GLU A 92 7.08 -6.87 6.43
N ARG A 93 6.74 -6.90 5.13
CA ARG A 93 7.71 -7.24 4.08
C ARG A 93 8.90 -6.28 4.03
N LEU A 94 8.66 -4.99 4.26
CA LEU A 94 9.73 -3.99 4.30
C LEU A 94 10.67 -4.23 5.50
N LYS A 95 10.12 -4.54 6.68
CA LYS A 95 10.93 -4.91 7.85
C LYS A 95 11.75 -6.17 7.62
N GLU A 96 11.18 -7.18 6.96
CA GLU A 96 11.90 -8.41 6.62
C GLU A 96 13.07 -8.12 5.67
N ALA A 97 12.84 -7.29 4.64
CA ALA A 97 13.90 -6.86 3.73
C ALA A 97 15.00 -6.06 4.44
N GLU A 98 14.64 -5.17 5.36
CA GLU A 98 15.60 -4.41 6.17
C GLU A 98 16.46 -5.34 7.04
N ARG A 99 15.85 -6.32 7.71
CA ARG A 99 16.59 -7.33 8.50
C ARG A 99 17.54 -8.13 7.63
N ALA A 100 17.10 -8.59 6.46
CA ALA A 100 17.94 -9.32 5.52
C ALA A 100 19.12 -8.48 5.04
N HIS A 101 18.89 -7.18 4.78
CA HIS A 101 19.95 -6.26 4.41
C HIS A 101 20.99 -6.06 5.52
N ILE A 102 20.54 -5.85 6.77
CA ILE A 102 21.43 -5.73 7.93
C ILE A 102 22.26 -7.01 8.12
N GLU A 103 21.65 -8.18 7.96
CA GLU A 103 22.38 -9.45 8.06
C GLU A 103 23.43 -9.60 6.95
N ALA A 104 23.07 -9.24 5.71
CA ALA A 104 24.01 -9.24 4.59
C ALA A 104 25.19 -8.27 4.83
N GLN A 105 24.91 -7.07 5.37
CA GLN A 105 25.94 -6.10 5.72
C GLN A 105 26.90 -6.65 6.78
N ARG A 106 26.39 -7.27 7.85
CA ARG A 106 27.24 -7.89 8.87
C ARG A 106 28.13 -8.99 8.31
N ARG A 107 27.59 -9.82 7.41
CA ARG A 107 28.38 -10.87 6.73
C ARG A 107 29.48 -10.26 5.86
N TYR A 108 29.18 -9.18 5.16
CA TYR A 108 30.17 -8.44 4.37
C TYR A 108 31.26 -7.84 5.26
N ASP A 109 30.89 -7.19 6.36
CA ASP A 109 31.85 -6.56 7.29
C ASP A 109 32.78 -7.62 7.90
N ASN A 110 32.25 -8.79 8.29
CA ASN A 110 33.05 -9.90 8.78
C ASN A 110 34.01 -10.43 7.72
N ALA A 111 33.53 -10.67 6.50
CA ALA A 111 34.38 -11.14 5.40
C ALA A 111 35.49 -10.13 5.07
N SER A 112 35.19 -8.83 5.13
CA SER A 112 36.18 -7.77 4.97
C SER A 112 37.23 -7.82 6.09
N GLY A 113 36.81 -8.01 7.34
CA GLY A 113 37.69 -8.21 8.49
C GLY A 113 38.62 -9.41 8.31
N ASP A 114 38.10 -10.55 7.87
CA ASP A 114 38.88 -11.76 7.60
C ASP A 114 39.94 -11.53 6.51
N ILE A 115 39.57 -10.84 5.43
CA ILE A 115 40.51 -10.48 4.35
C ILE A 115 41.68 -9.65 4.92
N HIS A 116 41.38 -8.64 5.74
CA HIS A 116 42.41 -7.82 6.36
C HIS A 116 43.29 -8.64 7.32
N HIS A 117 42.70 -9.51 8.13
CA HIS A 117 43.42 -10.40 9.03
C HIS A 117 44.41 -11.30 8.27
N PHE A 118 43.95 -11.99 7.23
CA PHE A 118 44.81 -12.86 6.43
C PHE A 118 45.89 -12.08 5.67
N ALA A 119 45.60 -10.87 5.20
CA ALA A 119 46.60 -10.00 4.57
C ALA A 119 47.77 -9.69 5.53
N ILE A 120 47.48 -9.41 6.80
CA ILE A 120 48.50 -9.18 7.84
C ILE A 120 49.33 -10.45 8.07
N GLN A 121 48.67 -11.59 8.31
CA GLN A 121 49.35 -12.87 8.54
C GLN A 121 50.27 -13.27 7.38
N ILE A 122 49.78 -13.12 6.13
CA ILE A 122 50.60 -13.37 4.94
C ILE A 122 51.84 -12.46 4.93
N GLY A 123 51.68 -11.19 5.31
CA GLY A 123 52.80 -10.25 5.44
C GLY A 123 53.83 -10.67 6.48
N GLU A 124 53.39 -11.14 7.65
CA GLU A 124 54.26 -11.68 8.70
C GLU A 124 55.01 -12.93 8.26
N LEU A 125 54.30 -13.91 7.69
CA LEU A 125 54.90 -15.14 7.18
C LEU A 125 55.92 -14.87 6.07
N LYS A 126 55.68 -13.89 5.20
CA LYS A 126 56.66 -13.47 4.17
C LYS A 126 57.93 -12.90 4.80
N ARG A 127 57.82 -12.07 5.85
CA ARG A 127 58.98 -11.54 6.58
C ARG A 127 59.75 -12.64 7.29
N GLU A 128 59.06 -13.57 7.93
CA GLU A 128 59.69 -14.70 8.60
C GLU A 128 60.40 -15.62 7.60
N LYS A 129 59.77 -15.93 6.46
CA LYS A 129 60.42 -16.65 5.36
C LYS A 129 61.69 -15.94 4.90
N ALA A 130 61.66 -14.62 4.70
CA ALA A 130 62.82 -13.85 4.29
C ALA A 130 63.94 -13.88 5.35
N ARG A 131 63.60 -13.80 6.64
CA ARG A 131 64.56 -13.94 7.74
C ARG A 131 65.26 -15.31 7.70
N LEU A 132 64.49 -16.40 7.60
CA LEU A 132 65.04 -17.75 7.56
C LEU A 132 65.94 -17.99 6.34
N LEU A 133 65.57 -17.42 5.17
CA LEU A 133 66.42 -17.48 3.98
C LEU A 133 67.74 -16.73 4.19
N SER A 134 67.71 -15.54 4.79
CA SER A 134 68.91 -14.77 5.11
C SER A 134 69.81 -15.50 6.13
N GLU A 135 69.22 -16.14 7.14
CA GLU A 135 69.96 -16.99 8.08
C GLU A 135 70.64 -18.16 7.35
N LEU A 136 69.93 -18.87 6.47
CA LEU A 136 70.48 -19.96 5.66
C LEU A 136 71.64 -19.50 4.77
N GLU A 137 71.52 -18.35 4.10
CA GLU A 137 72.59 -17.76 3.31
C GLU A 137 73.81 -17.42 4.17
N THR A 138 73.59 -16.93 5.39
CA THR A 138 74.65 -16.61 6.34
C THR A 138 75.35 -17.88 6.87
N PHE A 139 74.60 -18.97 7.10
CA PHE A 139 75.15 -20.28 7.46
C PHE A 139 75.91 -20.93 6.30
N ALA A 140 75.42 -20.80 5.07
CA ALA A 140 76.09 -21.28 3.86
C ALA A 140 77.37 -20.48 3.52
N ALA A 141 77.46 -19.23 4.00
CA ALA A 141 78.64 -18.37 3.91
C ALA A 141 79.58 -18.48 5.13
N GLY A 142 79.50 -19.57 5.91
CA GLY A 142 80.48 -19.89 6.95
C GLY A 142 81.92 -19.89 6.38
N PRO A 143 82.94 -19.55 7.19
CA PRO A 143 84.28 -19.28 6.70
C PRO A 143 84.79 -20.50 5.94
N LEU A 144 85.26 -20.29 4.70
CA LEU A 144 86.16 -21.23 4.04
C LEU A 144 87.36 -21.40 4.98
N VAL A 145 87.31 -22.44 5.82
CA VAL A 145 88.48 -22.92 6.55
C VAL A 145 89.43 -23.40 5.46
N ARG A 146 90.29 -22.49 4.96
CA ARG A 146 91.50 -22.87 4.25
C ARG A 146 92.26 -23.75 5.21
N SER A 147 92.20 -25.05 4.99
CA SER A 147 92.93 -26.04 5.77
C SER A 147 94.38 -25.59 5.85
N ALA A 148 94.90 -25.41 7.07
CA ALA A 148 96.31 -25.17 7.35
C ALA A 148 97.22 -26.38 7.03
N TRP A 149 96.84 -27.19 6.05
CA TRP A 149 97.46 -28.47 5.66
C TRP A 149 97.55 -28.65 4.14
N GLN A 150 97.64 -27.58 3.37
CA GLN A 150 98.24 -27.64 2.03
C GLN A 150 99.69 -27.18 2.15
N LYS A 151 100.59 -28.17 2.26
CA LYS A 151 102.02 -28.05 1.99
C LYS A 151 102.24 -27.94 0.48
#